data_AF-A0A0N1P1F9-F1
#
_entry.id   AF-A0A0N1P1F9-F1
#
_cell.length_a   1.000
_cell.length_b   1.000
_cell.length_c   1.000
_cell.angle_alpha   90.00
_cell.angle_beta   90.00
_cell.angle_gamma   90.00
#
_symmetry.space_group_name_H-M   'P 1'
#
loop_
_entity.id
_entity.type
_entity.pdbx_description
1 polymer ?
#
loop_
_entity_poly.entity_id
_entity_poly.type
_entity_poly.pdbx_seq_one_letter_code
_entity_poly.pdbx_strand_id
1 'polypeptide(L)'
;MFWRFGGYSNVSTIDTLLDKQNLKLEELLEESDLIQELKSHHTKLIEVLRDDDNLHALLQYVIAPPAKSAASSEKAPEDDDEEPAVDQEQDESEKKRLKYAYVACEILSCETWSITEALMANTQYLTEFWDFLRKPPSLEPLQAGYFTKVNECLLEKKTEDMLDFFKSLPDIVPAILQHVDCPMVMDLLLKIISLDKAEGGAGIVDWLHSQDLIPMLLANLSPDCNSSTQTSAGDFLKAIITISANAAQDQQSCIGPNSLTRQLVSESCMETLISAMLQGGNPLTVGVGIVIEVIRKNNSDYDPKVGLLQILRQRVMILSI
;
A
#
# COMPACT_ATOMS: atom_id res chain seq x y z
N MET A 1 32.99 -11.53 -51.58
CA MET A 1 33.68 -11.49 -50.27
C MET A 1 33.07 -10.36 -49.48
N PHE A 2 32.57 -10.49 -48.25
CA PHE A 2 32.67 -11.58 -47.27
C PHE A 2 31.76 -11.10 -46.11
N TRP A 3 30.85 -11.96 -45.61
CA TRP A 3 30.02 -11.81 -44.39
C TRP A 3 28.84 -10.82 -44.38
N ARG A 4 27.67 -11.31 -44.83
CA ARG A 4 26.45 -11.12 -44.04
C ARG A 4 26.53 -12.13 -42.90
N PHE A 5 26.84 -11.68 -41.68
CA PHE A 5 26.45 -12.45 -40.51
C PHE A 5 24.93 -12.52 -40.57
N GLY A 6 24.40 -13.69 -40.94
CA GLY A 6 23.08 -14.09 -40.51
C GLY A 6 23.12 -14.08 -38.99
N GLY A 7 22.63 -13.00 -38.40
CA GLY A 7 22.30 -13.01 -36.99
C GLY A 7 21.34 -14.17 -36.83
N TYR A 8 21.75 -15.18 -36.07
CA TYR A 8 20.81 -16.13 -35.50
C TYR A 8 19.70 -15.26 -34.90
N SER A 9 18.54 -15.27 -35.52
CA SER A 9 17.30 -14.95 -34.83
C SER A 9 17.26 -15.97 -33.71
N ASN A 10 17.81 -15.61 -32.55
CA ASN A 10 17.59 -16.35 -31.31
C ASN A 10 16.09 -16.38 -31.18
N VAL A 11 15.49 -17.51 -31.54
CA VAL A 11 14.07 -17.75 -31.29
C VAL A 11 13.93 -17.58 -29.79
N SER A 12 13.08 -16.65 -29.38
CA SER A 12 12.86 -16.42 -27.96
C SER A 12 12.42 -17.75 -27.32
N THR A 13 13.02 -18.10 -26.18
CA THR A 13 12.57 -19.26 -25.40
C THR A 13 11.09 -19.10 -25.04
N ILE A 14 10.65 -17.88 -24.74
CA ILE A 14 9.26 -17.53 -24.48
C ILE A 14 8.37 -17.85 -25.68
N ASP A 15 8.78 -17.50 -26.90
CA ASP A 15 8.02 -17.87 -28.12
C ASP A 15 7.82 -19.40 -28.21
N THR A 16 8.86 -20.18 -27.92
CA THR A 16 8.74 -21.64 -27.94
C THR A 16 7.83 -22.21 -26.86
N LEU A 17 7.78 -21.56 -25.68
CA LEU A 17 6.89 -21.93 -24.59
C LEU A 17 5.43 -21.57 -24.93
N LEU A 18 5.20 -20.39 -25.49
CA LEU A 18 3.87 -19.89 -25.86
C LEU A 18 3.18 -20.73 -26.95
N ASP A 19 3.96 -21.44 -27.77
CA ASP A 19 3.42 -22.34 -28.79
C ASP A 19 3.02 -23.73 -28.23
N LYS A 20 3.27 -24.02 -26.93
CA LYS A 20 2.83 -25.26 -26.27
C LYS A 20 1.32 -25.25 -25.98
N GLN A 21 0.64 -26.36 -26.23
CA GLN A 21 -0.82 -26.48 -26.02
C GLN A 21 -1.26 -26.46 -24.53
N ASN A 22 -0.39 -26.86 -23.60
CA ASN A 22 -0.68 -26.95 -22.16
C ASN A 22 0.35 -26.17 -21.35
N LEU A 23 0.56 -24.90 -21.71
CA LEU A 23 1.52 -24.05 -21.01
C LEU A 23 1.04 -23.78 -19.57
N LYS A 24 1.89 -24.05 -18.59
CA LYS A 24 1.68 -23.63 -17.20
C LYS A 24 2.30 -22.26 -16.95
N LEU A 25 1.64 -21.43 -16.15
CA LEU A 25 2.17 -20.11 -15.76
C LEU A 25 3.55 -20.23 -15.10
N GLU A 26 3.76 -21.26 -14.29
CA GLU A 26 5.03 -21.54 -13.61
C GLU A 26 6.21 -21.75 -14.59
N GLU A 27 5.95 -22.28 -15.78
CA GLU A 27 6.99 -22.41 -16.83
C GLU A 27 7.41 -21.04 -17.32
N LEU A 28 6.49 -20.07 -17.44
CA LEU A 28 6.82 -18.69 -17.80
C LEU A 28 7.57 -17.98 -16.66
N LEU A 29 7.11 -18.14 -15.42
CA LEU A 29 7.74 -17.51 -14.24
C LEU A 29 9.18 -18.00 -13.97
N GLU A 30 9.57 -19.13 -14.56
CA GLU A 30 10.92 -19.65 -14.44
C GLU A 30 11.93 -18.96 -15.38
N GLU A 31 11.47 -18.36 -16.47
CA GLU A 31 12.30 -17.75 -17.50
C GLU A 31 12.88 -16.38 -17.10
N SER A 32 14.19 -16.19 -17.34
CA SER A 32 14.89 -14.95 -16.98
C SER A 32 14.48 -13.74 -17.80
N ASP A 33 14.10 -13.97 -19.06
CA ASP A 33 13.86 -12.92 -20.05
C ASP A 33 12.40 -12.44 -20.03
N LEU A 34 11.53 -13.10 -19.24
CA LEU A 34 10.09 -12.85 -19.17
C LEU A 34 9.76 -11.36 -18.96
N ILE A 35 10.37 -10.72 -17.96
CA ILE A 35 10.11 -9.32 -17.63
C ILE A 35 10.62 -8.39 -18.73
N GLN A 36 11.74 -8.73 -19.36
CA GLN A 36 12.29 -7.94 -20.46
C GLN A 36 11.37 -8.03 -21.68
N GLU A 37 10.88 -9.21 -22.02
CA GLU A 37 9.98 -9.41 -23.15
C GLU A 37 8.62 -8.75 -22.92
N LEU A 38 8.09 -8.83 -21.70
CA LEU A 38 6.88 -8.11 -21.31
C LEU A 38 7.05 -6.59 -21.50
N LYS A 39 8.17 -6.03 -21.03
CA LYS A 39 8.52 -4.61 -21.23
C LYS A 39 8.76 -4.24 -22.69
N SER A 40 9.09 -5.21 -23.55
CA SER A 40 9.17 -5.03 -25.00
C SER A 40 7.83 -5.11 -25.71
N HIS A 41 6.72 -5.19 -24.96
CA HIS A 41 5.35 -5.32 -25.47
C HIS A 41 5.09 -6.59 -26.30
N HIS A 42 5.67 -7.73 -25.87
CA HIS A 42 5.46 -9.02 -26.54
C HIS A 42 3.98 -9.45 -26.53
N THR A 43 3.30 -9.33 -27.67
CA THR A 43 1.83 -9.41 -27.74
C THR A 43 1.28 -10.77 -27.29
N LYS A 44 1.83 -11.89 -27.77
CA LYS A 44 1.37 -13.22 -27.35
C LYS A 44 1.56 -13.47 -25.85
N LEU A 45 2.61 -12.88 -25.27
CA LEU A 45 2.91 -13.04 -23.85
C LEU A 45 1.89 -12.28 -23.01
N ILE A 46 1.60 -11.03 -23.41
CA ILE A 46 0.57 -10.21 -22.77
C ILE A 46 -0.79 -10.90 -22.83
N GLU A 47 -1.16 -11.51 -23.97
CA GLU A 47 -2.43 -12.22 -24.12
C GLU A 47 -2.55 -13.45 -23.21
N VAL A 48 -1.45 -14.18 -22.95
CA VAL A 48 -1.46 -15.26 -21.97
C VAL A 48 -1.53 -14.72 -20.54
N LEU A 49 -0.71 -13.72 -20.20
CA LEU A 49 -0.63 -13.19 -18.83
C LEU A 49 -1.91 -12.46 -18.38
N ARG A 50 -2.66 -11.88 -19.31
CA ARG A 50 -3.93 -11.19 -19.03
C ARG A 50 -5.14 -12.12 -18.88
N ASP A 51 -4.96 -13.42 -19.11
CA ASP A 51 -6.03 -14.41 -18.92
C ASP A 51 -6.43 -14.48 -17.44
N ASP A 52 -7.71 -14.69 -17.17
CA ASP A 52 -8.30 -14.50 -15.84
C ASP A 52 -7.65 -15.41 -14.79
N ASP A 53 -7.45 -16.69 -15.13
CA ASP A 53 -6.80 -17.69 -14.26
C ASP A 53 -5.34 -17.33 -13.95
N ASN A 54 -4.63 -16.79 -14.94
CA ASN A 54 -3.23 -16.38 -14.79
C ASN A 54 -3.13 -15.12 -13.91
N LEU A 55 -4.01 -14.13 -14.11
CA LEU A 55 -4.06 -12.95 -13.26
C LEU A 55 -4.38 -13.29 -11.80
N HIS A 56 -5.34 -14.19 -11.58
CA HIS A 56 -5.66 -14.67 -10.24
C HIS A 56 -4.45 -15.35 -9.59
N ALA A 57 -3.80 -16.28 -10.30
CA ALA A 57 -2.60 -16.95 -9.80
C ALA A 57 -1.46 -15.98 -9.48
N LEU A 58 -1.22 -14.97 -10.34
CA LEU A 58 -0.22 -13.93 -10.11
C LEU A 58 -0.51 -13.15 -8.82
N LEU A 59 -1.76 -12.73 -8.59
CA LEU A 59 -2.17 -12.06 -7.35
C LEU A 59 -1.92 -12.96 -6.13
N GLN A 60 -2.26 -14.25 -6.23
CA GLN A 60 -2.03 -15.21 -5.14
C GLN A 60 -0.54 -15.42 -4.85
N TYR A 61 0.34 -15.46 -5.86
CA TYR A 61 1.78 -15.56 -5.63
C TYR A 61 2.35 -14.36 -4.87
N VAL A 62 1.85 -13.15 -5.13
CA VAL A 62 2.29 -11.93 -4.43
C VAL A 62 2.04 -12.03 -2.92
N ILE A 63 0.88 -12.55 -2.50
CA ILE A 63 0.47 -12.65 -1.08
C ILE A 63 0.56 -14.07 -0.50
N ALA A 64 1.27 -14.98 -1.18
CA ALA A 64 1.43 -16.38 -0.80
C ALA A 64 2.19 -16.54 0.54
N PRO A 65 1.55 -17.02 1.62
CA PRO A 65 2.15 -17.04 2.94
C PRO A 65 3.45 -17.88 2.98
N PRO A 66 4.37 -17.62 3.93
CA PRO A 66 5.57 -18.40 4.08
C PRO A 66 5.26 -19.87 4.35
N ALA A 67 6.04 -20.79 3.76
CA ALA A 67 5.80 -22.24 3.82
C ALA A 67 5.73 -22.74 5.28
N LYS A 68 6.49 -22.11 6.18
CA LYS A 68 6.52 -22.41 7.62
C LYS A 68 5.23 -22.05 8.36
N SER A 69 4.43 -21.11 7.85
CA SER A 69 3.16 -20.68 8.47
C SER A 69 1.97 -21.58 8.12
N ALA A 70 2.05 -22.32 7.02
CA ALA A 70 1.03 -23.31 6.64
C ALA A 70 1.17 -24.63 7.43
N ALA A 71 2.36 -24.90 7.98
CA ALA A 71 2.67 -26.13 8.72
C ALA A 71 2.38 -26.06 10.23
N SER A 72 1.94 -24.91 10.76
CA SER A 72 1.65 -24.73 12.19
C SER A 72 0.24 -25.14 12.62
N SER A 73 -0.64 -25.54 11.70
CA SER A 73 -1.99 -26.03 12.02
C SER A 73 -2.11 -27.55 12.21
N GLU A 74 -1.09 -28.33 11.87
CA GLU A 74 -1.08 -29.78 12.10
C GLU A 74 0.34 -30.26 12.43
N LYS A 75 0.67 -30.37 13.74
CA LYS A 75 1.71 -31.29 14.17
C LYS A 75 1.19 -32.15 15.32
N ALA A 76 0.82 -33.38 14.98
CA ALA A 76 0.91 -34.51 15.89
C ALA A 76 2.39 -34.74 16.27
N PRO A 77 2.69 -35.28 17.46
CA PRO A 77 4.06 -35.44 17.91
C PRO A 77 4.66 -36.71 17.29
N GLU A 78 5.75 -36.61 16.52
CA GLU A 78 6.53 -37.78 16.12
C GLU A 78 8.04 -37.52 16.15
N ASP A 79 8.73 -38.62 16.39
CA ASP A 79 10.08 -38.84 16.90
C ASP A 79 11.22 -38.27 16.04
N ASP A 80 12.31 -37.92 16.74
CA ASP A 80 13.65 -37.63 16.21
C ASP A 80 14.23 -38.86 15.48
N ASP A 81 14.54 -38.76 14.16
CA ASP A 81 15.67 -39.44 13.48
C ASP A 81 15.69 -39.36 11.91
N GLU A 82 14.98 -38.44 11.24
CA GLU A 82 15.06 -38.26 9.76
C GLU A 82 15.23 -36.79 9.30
N GLU A 83 16.32 -36.10 9.66
CA GLU A 83 16.44 -34.63 9.48
C GLU A 83 17.20 -34.01 8.26
N PRO A 84 17.91 -34.69 7.34
CA PRO A 84 18.64 -33.95 6.29
C PRO A 84 17.88 -33.71 4.96
N ALA A 85 16.87 -34.52 4.61
CA ALA A 85 16.21 -34.44 3.29
C ALA A 85 14.99 -33.50 3.28
N VAL A 86 14.22 -33.48 4.38
CA VAL A 86 13.01 -32.67 4.51
C VAL A 86 13.32 -31.17 4.52
N ASP A 87 14.44 -30.78 5.16
CA ASP A 87 14.88 -29.38 5.22
C ASP A 87 15.32 -28.82 3.86
N GLN A 88 15.93 -29.66 3.00
CA GLN A 88 16.37 -29.23 1.66
C GLN A 88 15.19 -28.98 0.71
N GLU A 89 14.16 -29.83 0.75
CA GLU A 89 12.96 -29.65 -0.07
C GLU A 89 12.16 -28.41 0.37
N GLN A 90 12.08 -28.15 1.68
CA GLN A 90 11.45 -26.94 2.20
C GLN A 90 12.18 -25.67 1.75
N ASP A 91 13.52 -25.65 1.81
CA ASP A 91 14.32 -24.51 1.38
C ASP A 91 14.17 -24.22 -0.13
N GLU A 92 14.12 -25.24 -0.98
CA GLU A 92 13.88 -25.06 -2.41
C GLU A 92 12.45 -24.57 -2.70
N SER A 93 11.44 -25.08 -1.99
CA SER A 93 10.06 -24.61 -2.11
C SER A 93 9.90 -23.14 -1.69
N GLU A 94 10.61 -22.72 -0.65
CA GLU A 94 10.67 -21.36 -0.14
C GLU A 94 11.28 -20.42 -1.19
N LYS A 95 12.45 -20.79 -1.74
CA LYS A 95 13.11 -20.04 -2.83
C LYS A 95 12.21 -19.91 -4.04
N LYS A 96 11.52 -20.99 -4.42
CA LYS A 96 10.58 -20.99 -5.54
C LYS A 96 9.41 -20.04 -5.28
N ARG A 97 8.81 -20.08 -4.09
CA ARG A 97 7.74 -19.14 -3.71
C ARG A 97 8.21 -17.69 -3.77
N LEU A 98 9.39 -17.38 -3.22
CA LEU A 98 9.94 -16.03 -3.23
C LEU A 98 10.23 -15.54 -4.66
N LYS A 99 10.79 -16.40 -5.52
CA LYS A 99 10.97 -16.10 -6.95
C LYS A 99 9.64 -15.77 -7.62
N TYR A 100 8.62 -16.60 -7.41
CA TYR A 100 7.31 -16.39 -8.03
C TYR A 100 6.61 -15.14 -7.51
N ALA A 101 6.67 -14.87 -6.20
CA ALA A 101 6.15 -13.62 -5.64
C ALA A 101 6.80 -12.38 -6.26
N TYR A 102 8.14 -12.40 -6.41
CA TYR A 102 8.88 -11.32 -7.06
C TYR A 102 8.46 -11.13 -8.52
N VAL A 103 8.50 -12.20 -9.32
CA VAL A 103 8.18 -12.12 -10.76
C VAL A 103 6.72 -11.71 -10.97
N ALA A 104 5.79 -12.23 -10.16
CA ALA A 104 4.38 -11.86 -10.22
C ALA A 104 4.18 -10.37 -9.88
N CYS A 105 4.85 -9.86 -8.85
CA CYS A 105 4.83 -8.44 -8.51
C CYS A 105 5.35 -7.58 -9.68
N GLU A 106 6.44 -7.98 -10.33
CA GLU A 106 6.99 -7.27 -11.49
C GLU A 106 6.04 -7.27 -12.70
N ILE A 107 5.35 -8.39 -12.96
CA ILE A 107 4.35 -8.49 -14.04
C ILE A 107 3.16 -7.59 -13.75
N LEU A 108 2.58 -7.70 -12.55
CA LEU A 108 1.38 -6.94 -12.18
C LEU A 108 1.66 -5.43 -12.07
N SER A 109 2.91 -5.05 -11.82
CA SER A 109 3.36 -3.65 -11.74
C SER A 109 4.10 -3.17 -13.00
N CYS A 110 4.01 -3.89 -14.12
CA CYS A 110 4.79 -3.58 -15.33
C CYS A 110 4.25 -2.41 -16.17
N GLU A 111 3.15 -1.77 -15.74
CA GLU A 111 2.49 -0.65 -16.44
C GLU A 111 1.92 -0.99 -17.83
N THR A 112 1.77 -2.28 -18.17
CA THR A 112 1.14 -2.70 -19.43
C THR A 112 -0.38 -2.51 -19.36
N TRP A 113 -0.90 -1.57 -20.16
CA TRP A 113 -2.33 -1.22 -20.18
C TRP A 113 -3.27 -2.42 -20.23
N SER A 114 -3.04 -3.39 -21.13
CA SER A 114 -3.91 -4.56 -21.29
C SER A 114 -4.01 -5.43 -20.02
N ILE A 115 -2.92 -5.53 -19.25
CA ILE A 115 -2.88 -6.27 -17.98
C ILE A 115 -3.62 -5.46 -16.91
N THR A 116 -3.36 -4.15 -16.84
CA THR A 116 -4.04 -3.24 -15.90
C THR A 116 -5.56 -3.24 -16.11
N GLU A 117 -6.04 -3.17 -17.35
CA GLU A 117 -7.47 -3.24 -17.67
C GLU A 117 -8.08 -4.58 -17.25
N ALA A 118 -7.39 -5.69 -17.55
CA ALA A 118 -7.88 -7.02 -17.20
C ALA A 118 -7.96 -7.23 -15.67
N LEU A 119 -7.01 -6.67 -14.90
CA LEU A 119 -7.08 -6.66 -13.44
C LEU A 119 -8.29 -5.87 -12.93
N MET A 120 -8.50 -4.65 -13.44
CA MET A 120 -9.63 -3.81 -13.02
C MET A 120 -11.00 -4.38 -13.41
N ALA A 121 -11.06 -5.16 -14.49
CA ALA A 121 -12.27 -5.89 -14.87
C ALA A 121 -12.61 -7.03 -13.88
N ASN A 122 -11.62 -7.57 -13.18
CA ASN A 122 -11.73 -8.71 -12.27
C ASN A 122 -11.73 -8.28 -10.79
N THR A 123 -12.73 -7.50 -10.39
CA THR A 123 -12.84 -6.95 -9.01
C THR A 123 -12.95 -8.01 -7.92
N GLN A 124 -13.43 -9.22 -8.24
CA GLN A 124 -13.44 -10.33 -7.30
C GLN A 124 -12.02 -10.74 -6.89
N TYR A 125 -11.11 -10.90 -7.86
CA TYR A 125 -9.73 -11.26 -7.58
C TYR A 125 -8.99 -10.16 -6.82
N LEU A 126 -9.30 -8.89 -7.13
CA LEU A 126 -8.81 -7.76 -6.33
C LEU A 126 -9.36 -7.79 -4.90
N THR A 127 -10.61 -8.18 -4.68
CA THR A 127 -11.18 -8.30 -3.34
C THR A 127 -10.43 -9.35 -2.52
N GLU A 128 -10.21 -10.54 -3.08
CA GLU A 128 -9.42 -11.61 -2.45
C GLU A 128 -7.97 -11.17 -2.19
N PHE A 129 -7.39 -10.37 -3.11
CA PHE A 129 -6.06 -9.80 -2.93
C PHE A 129 -6.02 -8.81 -1.75
N TRP A 130 -7.03 -7.95 -1.61
CA TRP A 130 -7.15 -6.98 -0.51
C TRP A 130 -7.50 -7.63 0.83
N ASP A 131 -8.07 -8.84 0.85
CA ASP A 131 -8.23 -9.63 2.08
C ASP A 131 -6.89 -9.99 2.75
N PHE A 132 -5.77 -9.82 2.05
CA PHE A 132 -4.44 -9.80 2.66
C PHE A 132 -4.35 -8.88 3.88
N LEU A 133 -4.99 -7.70 3.82
CA LEU A 133 -5.01 -6.75 4.93
C LEU A 133 -5.92 -7.18 6.08
N ARG A 134 -6.82 -8.15 5.86
CA ARG A 134 -7.66 -8.71 6.94
C ARG A 134 -6.96 -9.81 7.73
N LYS A 135 -5.80 -10.29 7.28
CA LYS A 135 -4.97 -11.23 8.04
C LYS A 135 -4.51 -10.56 9.35
N PRO A 136 -4.37 -11.32 10.44
CA PRO A 136 -3.90 -10.77 11.70
C PRO A 136 -2.46 -10.24 11.57
N PRO A 137 -2.10 -9.16 12.28
CA PRO A 137 -0.73 -8.65 12.31
C PRO A 137 0.24 -9.66 12.96
N SER A 138 1.53 -9.69 12.61
CA SER A 138 2.22 -8.84 11.63
C SER A 138 2.25 -9.49 10.25
N LEU A 139 2.01 -8.68 9.20
CA LEU A 139 2.24 -9.09 7.82
C LEU A 139 3.74 -9.31 7.58
N GLU A 140 4.06 -10.19 6.63
CA GLU A 140 5.44 -10.41 6.18
C GLU A 140 5.91 -9.17 5.38
N PRO A 141 7.08 -8.58 5.71
CA PRO A 141 7.51 -7.30 5.13
C PRO A 141 7.67 -7.30 3.60
N LEU A 142 8.22 -8.38 3.02
CA LEU A 142 8.44 -8.46 1.57
C LEU A 142 7.10 -8.51 0.82
N GLN A 143 6.15 -9.30 1.31
CA GLN A 143 4.81 -9.42 0.75
C GLN A 143 4.00 -8.15 0.91
N ALA A 144 4.09 -7.47 2.06
CA ALA A 144 3.48 -6.17 2.24
C ALA A 144 4.04 -5.16 1.23
N GLY A 145 5.35 -5.18 0.98
CA GLY A 145 5.98 -4.36 -0.06
C GLY A 145 5.46 -4.66 -1.47
N TYR A 146 5.33 -5.94 -1.84
CA TYR A 146 4.78 -6.33 -3.14
C TYR A 146 3.30 -5.99 -3.28
N PHE A 147 2.50 -6.21 -2.24
CA PHE A 147 1.09 -5.82 -2.19
C PHE A 147 0.93 -4.31 -2.40
N THR A 148 1.72 -3.50 -1.69
CA THR A 148 1.71 -2.04 -1.85
C THR A 148 2.10 -1.65 -3.27
N LYS A 149 3.19 -2.20 -3.81
CA LYS A 149 3.68 -1.85 -5.16
C LYS A 149 2.64 -2.12 -6.26
N VAL A 150 1.95 -3.27 -6.21
CA VAL A 150 0.91 -3.61 -7.19
C VAL A 150 -0.25 -2.60 -7.09
N ASN A 151 -0.72 -2.29 -5.88
CA ASN A 151 -1.81 -1.34 -5.68
C ASN A 151 -1.42 0.09 -6.05
N GLU A 152 -0.19 0.53 -5.78
CA GLU A 152 0.32 1.83 -6.23
C GLU A 152 0.29 1.93 -7.76
N CYS A 153 0.73 0.90 -8.48
CA CYS A 153 0.65 0.87 -9.93
C CYS A 153 -0.80 1.00 -10.43
N LEU A 154 -1.75 0.30 -9.81
CA LEU A 154 -3.18 0.41 -10.15
C LEU A 154 -3.72 1.81 -9.85
N LEU A 155 -3.41 2.36 -8.67
CA LEU A 155 -3.82 3.71 -8.28
C LEU A 155 -3.25 4.81 -9.19
N GLU A 156 -2.08 4.58 -9.80
CA GLU A 156 -1.48 5.55 -10.74
C GLU A 156 -2.04 5.44 -12.15
N LYS A 157 -2.38 4.23 -12.62
CA LYS A 157 -2.87 4.01 -13.99
C LYS A 157 -4.39 4.08 -14.10
N LYS A 158 -5.10 3.80 -13.01
CA LYS A 158 -6.55 3.62 -12.92
C LYS A 158 -7.12 4.27 -11.66
N THR A 159 -6.69 5.51 -11.39
CA THR A 159 -7.04 6.26 -10.16
C THR A 159 -8.52 6.19 -9.79
N GLU A 160 -9.41 6.59 -10.70
CA GLU A 160 -10.85 6.64 -10.45
C GLU A 160 -11.43 5.25 -10.18
N ASP A 161 -11.25 4.32 -11.13
CA ASP A 161 -11.73 2.93 -11.02
C ASP A 161 -11.23 2.24 -9.74
N MET A 162 -9.95 2.43 -9.39
CA MET A 162 -9.33 1.79 -8.23
C MET A 162 -9.80 2.41 -6.91
N LEU A 163 -10.03 3.72 -6.86
CA LEU A 163 -10.58 4.37 -5.67
C LEU A 163 -12.05 4.02 -5.45
N ASP A 164 -12.83 3.86 -6.51
CA ASP A 164 -14.21 3.41 -6.40
C ASP A 164 -14.29 1.94 -5.97
N PHE A 165 -13.40 1.08 -6.48
CA PHE A 165 -13.21 -0.27 -5.95
C PHE A 165 -12.82 -0.25 -4.46
N PHE A 166 -11.83 0.55 -4.07
CA PHE A 166 -11.39 0.67 -2.69
C PHE A 166 -12.53 1.10 -1.75
N LYS A 167 -13.33 2.10 -2.14
CA LYS A 167 -14.50 2.55 -1.38
C LYS A 167 -15.60 1.49 -1.26
N SER A 168 -15.64 0.51 -2.18
CA SER A 168 -16.61 -0.58 -2.15
C SER A 168 -16.25 -1.70 -1.16
N LEU A 169 -14.99 -1.76 -0.70
CA LEU A 169 -14.54 -2.79 0.23
C LEU A 169 -15.09 -2.54 1.64
N PRO A 170 -15.79 -3.52 2.25
CA PRO A 170 -16.38 -3.34 3.58
C PRO A 170 -15.30 -3.29 4.66
N ASP A 171 -15.44 -2.38 5.63
CA ASP A 171 -14.54 -2.26 6.79
C ASP A 171 -13.04 -2.20 6.41
N ILE A 172 -12.72 -1.64 5.24
CA ILE A 172 -11.33 -1.62 4.77
C ILE A 172 -10.44 -0.69 5.58
N VAL A 173 -10.98 0.41 6.11
CA VAL A 173 -10.21 1.34 6.95
C VAL A 173 -9.76 0.67 8.26
N PRO A 174 -10.64 0.03 9.04
CA PRO A 174 -10.21 -0.81 10.17
C PRO A 174 -9.20 -1.89 9.79
N ALA A 175 -9.40 -2.58 8.65
CA ALA A 175 -8.49 -3.62 8.19
C ALA A 175 -7.09 -3.08 7.82
N ILE A 176 -6.97 -1.84 7.36
CA ILE A 176 -5.68 -1.16 7.18
C ILE A 176 -5.08 -0.80 8.54
N LEU A 177 -5.87 -0.19 9.43
CA LEU A 177 -5.37 0.37 10.69
C LEU A 177 -4.92 -0.67 11.71
N GLN A 178 -5.35 -1.92 11.62
CA GLN A 178 -4.76 -3.00 12.44
C GLN A 178 -3.26 -3.22 12.14
N HIS A 179 -2.79 -2.76 10.98
CA HIS A 179 -1.40 -2.83 10.53
C HIS A 179 -0.68 -1.48 10.62
N VAL A 180 -1.06 -0.61 11.57
CA VAL A 180 -0.46 0.73 11.73
C VAL A 180 1.05 0.71 11.92
N ASP A 181 1.61 -0.40 12.44
CA ASP A 181 3.05 -0.62 12.59
C ASP A 181 3.75 -1.12 11.31
N CYS A 182 3.03 -1.35 10.20
CA CYS A 182 3.58 -1.78 8.93
C CYS A 182 3.75 -0.57 7.98
N PRO A 183 4.99 -0.08 7.74
CA PRO A 183 5.21 1.12 6.94
C PRO A 183 4.66 1.00 5.52
N MET A 184 4.79 -0.16 4.87
CA MET A 184 4.32 -0.36 3.50
C MET A 184 2.79 -0.17 3.36
N VAL A 185 2.02 -0.61 4.36
CA VAL A 185 0.56 -0.47 4.37
C VAL A 185 0.16 0.97 4.67
N MET A 186 0.87 1.63 5.59
CA MET A 186 0.60 3.03 5.91
C MET A 186 1.01 3.99 4.78
N ASP A 187 2.09 3.69 4.07
CA ASP A 187 2.51 4.43 2.87
C ASP A 187 1.46 4.32 1.76
N LEU A 188 0.87 3.13 1.55
CA LEU A 188 -0.24 2.93 0.63
C LEU A 188 -1.46 3.79 1.02
N LEU A 189 -1.83 3.81 2.30
CA LEU A 189 -2.93 4.66 2.76
C LEU A 189 -2.61 6.16 2.58
N LEU A 190 -1.37 6.59 2.84
CA LEU A 190 -0.94 7.97 2.60
C LEU A 190 -1.01 8.33 1.11
N LYS A 191 -0.60 7.40 0.23
CA LYS A 191 -0.74 7.55 -1.22
C LYS A 191 -2.21 7.75 -1.59
N ILE A 192 -3.11 6.89 -1.11
CA ILE A 192 -4.56 7.02 -1.34
C ILE A 192 -5.07 8.40 -0.90
N ILE A 193 -4.70 8.87 0.29
CA ILE A 193 -5.08 10.21 0.79
C ILE A 193 -4.53 11.32 -0.13
N SER A 194 -3.30 11.18 -0.61
CA SER A 194 -2.65 12.17 -1.49
C SER A 194 -3.30 12.31 -2.87
N LEU A 195 -4.11 11.33 -3.30
CA LEU A 195 -4.80 11.35 -4.59
C LEU A 195 -6.01 12.28 -4.62
N ASP A 196 -6.43 12.90 -3.52
CA ASP A 196 -7.62 13.75 -3.46
C ASP A 196 -7.61 14.93 -4.46
N LYS A 197 -6.42 15.39 -4.88
CA LYS A 197 -6.24 16.41 -5.93
C LYS A 197 -5.86 15.85 -7.29
N ALA A 198 -5.59 14.56 -7.40
CA ALA A 198 -5.32 13.92 -8.68
C ALA A 198 -6.61 13.81 -9.51
N GLU A 199 -6.45 13.72 -10.83
CA GLU A 199 -7.57 13.43 -11.73
C GLU A 199 -8.17 12.06 -11.36
N GLY A 200 -9.50 12.01 -11.17
CA GLY A 200 -10.21 10.82 -10.70
C GLY A 200 -10.16 10.55 -9.20
N GLY A 201 -9.42 11.34 -8.40
CA GLY A 201 -9.24 11.09 -6.97
C GLY A 201 -10.08 11.93 -6.01
N ALA A 202 -10.82 12.91 -6.53
CA ALA A 202 -11.58 13.85 -5.72
C ALA A 202 -12.59 13.17 -4.77
N GLY A 203 -12.59 13.59 -3.50
CA GLY A 203 -13.54 13.14 -2.49
C GLY A 203 -13.10 11.92 -1.68
N ILE A 204 -11.91 11.37 -1.94
CA ILE A 204 -11.36 10.28 -1.13
C ILE A 204 -11.13 10.73 0.32
N VAL A 205 -10.74 11.98 0.53
CA VAL A 205 -10.51 12.53 1.87
C VAL A 205 -11.82 12.66 2.66
N ASP A 206 -12.88 13.13 2.02
CA ASP A 206 -14.21 13.22 2.65
C ASP A 206 -14.82 11.85 2.90
N TRP A 207 -14.56 10.88 2.03
CA TRP A 207 -14.94 9.49 2.26
C TRP A 207 -14.20 8.91 3.48
N LEU A 208 -12.88 9.06 3.57
CA LEU A 208 -12.10 8.60 4.73
C LEU A 208 -12.51 9.29 6.04
N HIS A 209 -12.90 10.56 5.97
CA HIS A 209 -13.51 11.27 7.10
C HIS A 209 -14.82 10.60 7.55
N SER A 210 -15.68 10.21 6.61
CA SER A 210 -16.93 9.48 6.92
C SER A 210 -16.72 8.08 7.50
N GLN A 211 -15.51 7.52 7.33
CA GLN A 211 -15.10 6.22 7.87
C GLN A 211 -14.39 6.35 9.23
N ASP A 212 -14.40 7.53 9.88
CA ASP A 212 -13.77 7.78 11.18
C ASP A 212 -12.27 7.45 11.25
N LEU A 213 -11.54 7.68 10.16
CA LEU A 213 -10.09 7.45 10.08
C LEU A 213 -9.32 8.14 11.23
N ILE A 214 -9.60 9.42 11.50
CA ILE A 214 -8.88 10.17 12.54
C ILE A 214 -9.20 9.68 13.96
N PRO A 215 -10.47 9.51 14.36
CA PRO A 215 -10.80 8.89 15.64
C PRO A 215 -10.12 7.52 15.86
N MET A 216 -10.12 6.64 14.85
CA MET A 216 -9.47 5.33 14.97
C MET A 216 -7.95 5.43 15.14
N LEU A 217 -7.29 6.34 14.43
CA LEU A 217 -5.86 6.60 14.62
C LEU A 217 -5.55 7.14 16.02
N LEU A 218 -6.40 8.02 16.56
CA LEU A 218 -6.25 8.52 17.93
C LEU A 218 -6.49 7.43 18.99
N ALA A 219 -7.36 6.46 18.72
CA ALA A 219 -7.56 5.33 19.62
C ALA A 219 -6.28 4.49 19.81
N ASN A 220 -5.39 4.44 18.80
CA ASN A 220 -4.09 3.78 18.90
C ASN A 220 -3.10 4.49 19.83
N LEU A 221 -3.41 5.70 20.31
CA LEU A 221 -2.63 6.39 21.35
C LEU A 221 -3.05 5.99 22.77
N SER A 222 -4.05 5.11 22.92
CA SER A 222 -4.46 4.58 24.23
C SER A 222 -3.26 3.96 24.97
N PRO A 223 -3.19 4.09 26.31
CA PRO A 223 -2.20 3.35 27.11
C PRO A 223 -2.30 1.82 26.97
N ASP A 224 -3.42 1.29 26.46
CA ASP A 224 -3.60 -0.14 26.18
C ASP A 224 -2.80 -0.61 24.95
N CYS A 225 -2.40 0.31 24.07
CA CYS A 225 -1.56 0.02 22.91
C CYS A 225 -0.08 0.02 23.30
N ASN A 226 0.74 -0.74 22.57
CA ASN A 226 2.18 -0.74 22.80
C ASN A 226 2.83 0.57 22.27
N SER A 227 4.02 0.90 22.77
CA SER A 227 4.72 2.14 22.41
C SER A 227 5.06 2.27 20.91
N SER A 228 5.28 1.15 20.20
CA SER A 228 5.51 1.16 18.76
C SER A 228 4.25 1.64 18.05
N THR A 229 3.11 0.98 18.30
CA THR A 229 1.81 1.29 17.71
C THR A 229 1.42 2.75 17.92
N GLN A 230 1.60 3.26 19.15
CA GLN A 230 1.36 4.67 19.48
C GLN A 230 2.25 5.61 18.65
N THR A 231 3.54 5.28 18.50
CA THR A 231 4.50 6.08 17.73
C THR A 231 4.16 6.05 16.24
N SER A 232 3.89 4.88 15.69
CA SER A 232 3.51 4.68 14.28
C SER A 232 2.21 5.43 13.94
N ALA A 233 1.19 5.34 14.79
CA ALA A 233 -0.06 6.09 14.63
C ALA A 233 0.17 7.61 14.67
N GLY A 234 1.02 8.08 15.59
CA GLY A 234 1.37 9.49 15.69
C GLY A 234 2.19 10.00 14.52
N ASP A 235 3.14 9.22 14.02
CA ASP A 235 3.91 9.52 12.82
C ASP A 235 3.00 9.59 11.59
N PHE A 236 2.04 8.68 11.47
CA PHE A 236 1.06 8.72 10.40
C PHE A 236 0.13 9.95 10.48
N LEU A 237 -0.36 10.31 11.67
CA LEU A 237 -1.13 11.56 11.86
C LEU A 237 -0.31 12.80 11.47
N LYS A 238 0.99 12.85 11.81
CA LYS A 238 1.89 13.93 11.38
C LYS A 238 2.10 13.94 9.86
N ALA A 239 2.14 12.77 9.22
CA ALA A 239 2.21 12.67 7.76
C ALA A 239 0.94 13.23 7.10
N ILE A 240 -0.25 12.90 7.61
CA ILE A 240 -1.53 13.47 7.17
C ILE A 240 -1.50 14.99 7.30
N ILE A 241 -1.11 15.54 8.46
CA ILE A 241 -1.00 16.99 8.68
C ILE A 241 -0.03 17.61 7.65
N THR A 242 1.09 16.94 7.37
CA THR A 242 2.13 17.45 6.47
C THR A 242 1.64 17.59 5.04
N ILE A 243 0.97 16.57 4.47
CA ILE A 243 0.44 16.64 3.10
C ILE A 243 -0.80 17.53 2.99
N SER A 244 -1.47 17.80 4.12
CA SER A 244 -2.63 18.68 4.23
C SER A 244 -2.26 20.14 4.52
N ALA A 245 -0.98 20.46 4.69
CA ALA A 245 -0.53 21.83 4.90
C ALA A 245 -0.72 22.68 3.64
N ASN A 246 -0.82 24.00 3.72
CA ASN A 246 -0.77 24.85 2.53
C ASN A 246 0.66 24.87 1.99
N ALA A 247 0.95 24.06 0.97
CA ALA A 247 2.14 24.26 0.15
C ALA A 247 1.87 25.36 -0.89
N ALA A 248 2.92 26.05 -1.34
CA ALA A 248 2.87 26.79 -2.59
C ALA A 248 2.38 25.83 -3.70
N GLN A 249 1.58 26.34 -4.65
CA GLN A 249 0.82 25.56 -5.64
C GLN A 249 1.66 24.59 -6.51
N ASP A 250 2.99 24.60 -6.38
CA ASP A 250 3.95 23.88 -7.20
C ASP A 250 4.32 22.49 -6.65
N GLN A 251 3.82 22.08 -5.47
CA GLN A 251 4.05 20.75 -4.90
C GLN A 251 2.89 19.79 -5.19
N GLN A 252 3.09 18.87 -6.15
CA GLN A 252 2.11 17.89 -6.62
C GLN A 252 1.52 17.00 -5.52
N SER A 253 2.21 16.80 -4.39
CA SER A 253 1.80 15.91 -3.29
C SER A 253 0.95 16.59 -2.20
N CYS A 254 0.67 17.89 -2.33
CA CYS A 254 -0.03 18.66 -1.32
C CYS A 254 -1.54 18.74 -1.59
N ILE A 255 -2.34 18.14 -0.72
CA ILE A 255 -3.81 18.17 -0.80
C ILE A 255 -4.42 19.37 -0.08
N GLY A 256 -3.64 20.12 0.69
CA GLY A 256 -4.10 21.32 1.39
C GLY A 256 -5.15 21.05 2.49
N PRO A 257 -5.68 22.11 3.13
CA PRO A 257 -6.55 21.98 4.28
C PRO A 257 -7.87 21.26 3.96
N ASN A 258 -8.15 20.20 4.70
CA ASN A 258 -9.21 19.24 4.35
C ASN A 258 -10.02 18.79 5.57
N SER A 259 -11.01 17.91 5.35
CA SER A 259 -11.90 17.40 6.41
C SER A 259 -11.17 16.58 7.47
N LEU A 260 -10.15 15.80 7.12
CA LEU A 260 -9.37 15.01 8.10
C LEU A 260 -8.61 15.90 9.09
N THR A 261 -7.89 16.92 8.60
CA THR A 261 -7.19 17.85 9.50
C THR A 261 -8.16 18.71 10.32
N ARG A 262 -9.33 19.05 9.77
CA ARG A 262 -10.42 19.71 10.51
C ARG A 262 -11.00 18.80 11.60
N GLN A 263 -11.16 17.50 11.34
CA GLN A 263 -11.63 16.51 12.31
C GLN A 263 -10.61 16.33 13.44
N LEU A 264 -9.31 16.27 13.13
CA LEU A 264 -8.25 16.13 14.13
C LEU A 264 -8.26 17.26 15.16
N VAL A 265 -8.53 18.50 14.73
CA VAL A 265 -8.60 19.67 15.62
C VAL A 265 -10.00 19.94 16.18
N SER A 266 -10.96 19.03 15.95
CA SER A 266 -12.27 19.11 16.57
C SER A 266 -12.19 18.90 18.09
N GLU A 267 -13.17 19.45 18.82
CA GLU A 267 -13.24 19.33 20.28
C GLU A 267 -13.13 17.87 20.74
N SER A 268 -13.92 16.97 20.15
CA SER A 268 -13.92 15.54 20.50
C SER A 268 -12.59 14.83 20.27
N CYS A 269 -11.92 15.09 19.14
CA CYS A 269 -10.61 14.50 18.85
C CYS A 269 -9.52 15.09 19.76
N MET A 270 -9.57 16.39 20.02
CA MET A 270 -8.63 17.05 20.92
C MET A 270 -8.80 16.60 22.37
N GLU A 271 -10.02 16.41 22.86
CA GLU A 271 -10.28 15.84 24.18
C GLU A 271 -9.72 14.41 24.30
N THR A 272 -9.90 13.59 23.26
CA THR A 272 -9.33 12.23 23.21
C THR A 272 -7.80 12.27 23.26
N LEU A 273 -7.18 13.11 22.44
CA LEU A 273 -5.73 13.29 22.40
C LEU A 273 -5.17 13.79 23.75
N ILE A 274 -5.78 14.82 24.34
CA ILE A 274 -5.38 15.38 25.63
C ILE A 274 -5.57 14.34 26.73
N SER A 275 -6.67 13.59 26.73
CA SER A 275 -6.92 12.52 27.70
C SER A 275 -5.85 11.44 27.64
N ALA A 276 -5.42 11.04 26.45
CA ALA A 276 -4.30 10.12 26.27
C ALA A 276 -2.98 10.72 26.77
N MET A 277 -2.69 11.99 26.47
CA MET A 277 -1.49 12.69 26.94
C MET A 277 -1.42 12.80 28.46
N LEU A 278 -2.56 13.00 29.14
CA LEU A 278 -2.63 13.11 30.60
C LEU A 278 -2.28 11.81 31.34
N GLN A 279 -2.33 10.65 30.66
CA GLN A 279 -1.84 9.39 31.21
C GLN A 279 -0.30 9.34 31.33
N GLY A 280 0.41 10.27 30.70
CA GLY A 280 1.88 10.32 30.69
C GLY A 280 2.50 9.28 29.75
N GLY A 281 3.80 9.02 29.92
CA GLY A 281 4.52 8.03 29.11
C GLY A 281 4.64 8.40 27.62
N ASN A 282 4.63 7.39 26.76
CA ASN A 282 4.77 7.58 25.31
C ASN A 282 3.60 8.33 24.65
N PRO A 283 2.32 8.12 25.04
CA PRO A 283 1.20 8.93 24.53
C PRO A 283 1.39 10.45 24.73
N LEU A 284 2.01 10.87 25.83
CA LEU A 284 2.36 12.27 26.05
C LEU A 284 3.37 12.77 25.00
N THR A 285 4.46 12.04 24.80
CA THR A 285 5.50 12.42 23.82
C THR A 285 4.94 12.47 22.40
N VAL A 286 4.17 11.45 22.00
CA VAL A 286 3.53 11.38 20.69
C VAL A 286 2.51 12.51 20.52
N GLY A 287 1.63 12.71 21.50
CA GLY A 287 0.58 13.72 21.44
C GLY A 287 1.12 15.14 21.40
N VAL A 288 2.17 15.46 22.17
CA VAL A 288 2.89 16.74 22.04
C VAL A 288 3.43 16.91 20.62
N GLY A 289 4.01 15.86 20.03
CA GLY A 289 4.50 15.87 18.65
C GLY A 289 3.42 16.19 17.62
N ILE A 290 2.22 15.61 17.75
CA ILE A 290 1.07 15.89 16.88
C ILE A 290 0.65 17.35 17.02
N VAL A 291 0.49 17.85 18.25
CA VAL A 291 0.09 19.25 18.50
C VAL A 291 1.11 20.24 17.93
N ILE A 292 2.41 19.97 18.11
CA ILE A 292 3.49 20.78 17.52
C ILE A 292 3.37 20.80 16.00
N GLU A 293 3.12 19.65 15.37
CA GLU A 293 2.99 19.56 13.91
C GLU A 293 1.79 20.35 13.39
N VAL A 294 0.63 20.24 14.04
CA VAL A 294 -0.57 21.03 13.72
C VAL A 294 -0.26 22.53 13.78
N ILE A 295 0.35 23.00 14.87
CA ILE A 295 0.71 24.42 15.05
C ILE A 295 1.71 24.86 13.99
N ARG A 296 2.73 24.04 13.70
CA ARG A 296 3.79 24.35 12.74
C ARG A 296 3.21 24.53 11.34
N LYS A 297 2.35 23.61 10.89
CA LYS A 297 1.79 23.61 9.53
C LYS A 297 0.66 24.62 9.33
N ASN A 298 -0.08 24.95 10.38
CA ASN A 298 -1.04 26.06 10.34
C ASN A 298 -0.32 27.42 10.30
N ASN A 299 0.83 27.56 10.97
CA ASN A 299 1.63 28.79 10.93
C ASN A 299 2.55 28.91 9.71
N SER A 300 2.86 27.86 8.96
CA SER A 300 3.61 28.02 7.69
C SER A 300 2.86 28.83 6.62
N ASP A 301 1.56 29.12 6.85
CA ASP A 301 0.74 30.06 6.11
C ASP A 301 1.21 31.53 6.19
N TYR A 302 2.22 31.85 7.02
CA TYR A 302 2.83 33.18 7.06
C TYR A 302 3.68 33.46 5.81
N ASP A 303 3.03 33.93 4.74
CA ASP A 303 3.72 34.77 3.75
C ASP A 303 4.09 36.09 4.45
N PRO A 304 5.39 36.44 4.61
CA PRO A 304 5.80 37.71 5.21
C PRO A 304 5.28 38.95 4.46
N LYS A 305 4.66 38.79 3.28
CA LYS A 305 3.98 39.87 2.55
C LYS A 305 2.60 40.22 3.09
N VAL A 306 1.96 39.36 3.89
CA VAL A 306 0.64 39.62 4.48
C VAL A 306 0.83 40.23 5.86
N GLY A 307 0.76 41.57 5.92
CA GLY A 307 1.20 42.36 7.07
C GLY A 307 0.50 42.08 8.41
N LEU A 308 1.23 42.38 9.50
CA LEU A 308 0.87 42.24 10.92
C LEU A 308 -0.57 42.67 11.32
N LEU A 309 -1.22 43.53 10.54
CA LEU A 309 -2.56 44.05 10.82
C LEU A 309 -3.68 43.03 10.56
N GLN A 310 -3.51 42.10 9.61
CA GLN A 310 -4.45 41.00 9.41
C GLN A 310 -4.32 39.95 10.51
N ILE A 311 -3.09 39.75 11.01
CA ILE A 311 -2.76 38.82 12.09
C ILE A 311 -3.45 39.22 13.41
N LEU A 312 -3.51 40.52 13.73
CA LEU A 312 -4.25 40.99 14.90
C LEU A 312 -5.76 40.83 14.75
N ARG A 313 -6.32 40.97 13.53
CA ARG A 313 -7.75 40.73 13.29
C ARG A 313 -8.14 39.25 13.38
N GLN A 314 -7.30 38.35 12.88
CA GLN A 314 -7.59 36.92 12.89
C GLN A 314 -7.47 36.32 14.31
N ARG A 315 -6.51 36.82 15.11
CA ARG A 315 -6.35 36.42 16.52
C ARG A 315 -7.47 36.90 17.44
N VAL A 316 -8.09 38.05 17.18
CA VAL A 316 -9.27 38.50 17.94
C VAL A 316 -10.50 37.67 17.60
N MET A 317 -10.60 37.15 16.37
CA MET A 317 -11.76 36.35 15.96
C MET A 317 -11.72 34.90 16.48
N ILE A 318 -10.53 34.28 16.55
CA ILE A 318 -10.35 32.91 17.07
C ILE A 318 -10.48 32.83 18.61
N LEU A 319 -10.24 33.94 19.33
CA LEU A 319 -10.44 34.00 20.79
C LEU A 319 -11.86 34.47 21.20
N SER A 320 -12.77 34.65 20.24
CA SER A 320 -14.13 35.14 20.48
C SER A 320 -15.24 34.19 20.00
N ILE A 321 -14.92 32.91 19.79
CA ILE A 321 -15.88 31.80 19.63
C ILE A 321 -15.43 30.71 20.60
#